data_AF-A0A519YT42-F1
#
_entry.id   AF-A0A519YT42-F1
#
_cell.length_a   1.000
_cell.length_b   1.000
_cell.length_c   1.000
_cell.angle_alpha   90.00
_cell.angle_beta   90.00
_cell.angle_gamma   90.00
#
_symmetry.space_group_name_H-M   'P 1'
#
loop_
_entity.id
_entity.type
_entity.pdbx_description
1 polymer ?
#
loop_
_entity_poly.entity_id
_entity_poly.type
_entity_poly.pdbx_seq_one_letter_code
_entity_poly.pdbx_strand_id
1 'polypeptide(L)' 'TTLPVAEFERHFAQLLLLDHEGRVALPGMFPMRADMLVVASVIVKYVLTTYELTQITTSAFALKEGLLAELLAQ' A
#
# COMPACT_ATOMS: atom_id res chain seq x y z
N THR A 1 2.09 -12.11 -0.24
CA THR A 1 3.03 -12.10 -1.37
C THR A 1 4.21 -11.20 -1.04
N THR A 2 5.44 -11.62 -1.35
CA THR A 2 6.63 -10.76 -1.14
C THR A 2 6.69 -9.69 -2.22
N LEU A 3 6.95 -8.44 -1.81
CA LEU A 3 7.14 -7.29 -2.66
C LEU A 3 8.53 -6.69 -2.38
N PRO A 4 9.44 -6.63 -3.38
CA PRO A 4 10.71 -5.93 -3.22
C PRO A 4 10.51 -4.44 -2.94
N VAL A 5 11.31 -3.86 -2.04
CA VAL A 5 11.22 -2.42 -1.71
C VAL A 5 11.47 -1.55 -2.94
N ALA A 6 12.38 -1.94 -3.84
CA ALA A 6 12.65 -1.22 -5.08
C ALA A 6 11.40 -1.09 -5.99
N GLU A 7 10.55 -2.12 -6.03
CA GLU A 7 9.27 -2.05 -6.78
C GLU A 7 8.29 -1.08 -6.11
N PHE A 8 8.24 -1.04 -4.78
CA PHE A 8 7.47 -0.02 -4.08
C PHE A 8 7.99 1.38 -4.40
N GLU A 9 9.30 1.60 -4.36
CA GLU A 9 9.91 2.92 -4.63
C GLU A 9 9.65 3.41 -6.05
N ARG A 10 9.68 2.53 -7.03
CA ARG A 10 9.34 2.85 -8.42
C ARG A 10 7.90 3.37 -8.55
N HIS A 11 6.94 2.68 -7.94
CA HIS A 11 5.54 3.11 -7.96
C HIS A 11 5.31 4.36 -7.11
N PHE A 12 6.00 4.49 -5.98
CA PHE A 12 5.95 5.69 -5.15
C PHE A 12 6.37 6.94 -5.94
N ALA A 13 7.50 6.87 -6.66
CA ALA A 13 7.95 7.96 -7.51
C ALA A 13 6.93 8.32 -8.61
N GLN A 14 6.30 7.31 -9.22
CA GLN A 14 5.24 7.54 -10.21
C GLN A 14 4.03 8.25 -9.60
N LEU A 15 3.58 7.86 -8.41
CA LEU A 15 2.43 8.47 -7.73
C LEU A 15 2.65 9.94 -7.38
N LEU A 16 3.90 10.35 -7.13
CA LEU A 16 4.24 11.76 -6.84
C LEU A 16 4.23 12.66 -8.07
N LEU A 17 4.40 12.09 -9.27
CA LEU A 17 4.44 12.86 -10.53
C LEU A 17 3.06 13.05 -11.16
N LEU A 18 2.10 12.19 -10.84
CA LEU A 18 0.76 12.23 -11.42
C LEU A 18 -0.16 13.14 -10.61
N ASP A 19 -0.99 13.90 -11.31
CA ASP A 19 -2.12 14.61 -10.73
C ASP A 19 -3.29 13.64 -10.43
N HIS A 20 -4.40 14.17 -9.92
CA HIS A 20 -5.55 13.34 -9.57
C HIS A 20 -6.07 12.52 -10.75
N GLU A 21 -6.28 13.14 -11.91
CA GLU A 21 -6.81 12.46 -13.09
C GLU A 21 -5.85 11.38 -13.60
N GLY A 22 -4.55 11.69 -13.64
CA GLY A 22 -3.51 10.73 -13.98
C GLY A 22 -3.48 9.52 -13.05
N ARG A 23 -3.72 9.73 -11.75
CA ARG A 23 -3.83 8.62 -10.78
C ARG A 23 -5.10 7.80 -10.98
N VAL A 24 -6.25 8.43 -11.21
CA VAL A 24 -7.52 7.73 -11.48
C VAL A 24 -7.44 6.85 -12.72
N ALA A 25 -6.67 7.27 -13.73
CA ALA A 25 -6.47 6.52 -14.96
C ALA A 25 -5.53 5.29 -14.83
N LEU A 26 -4.85 5.11 -13.69
CA LEU A 26 -3.95 3.96 -13.50
C LEU A 26 -4.73 2.63 -13.48
N PRO A 27 -4.23 1.57 -14.15
CA PRO A 27 -4.84 0.25 -14.10
C PRO A 27 -4.99 -0.27 -12.66
N GLY A 28 -6.21 -0.68 -12.30
CA GLY A 28 -6.51 -1.17 -10.95
C GLY A 28 -6.71 -0.08 -9.88
N MET A 29 -6.68 1.20 -10.25
CA MET A 29 -7.03 2.28 -9.33
C MET A 29 -8.53 2.30 -9.07
N PHE A 30 -8.91 2.40 -7.80
CA PHE A 30 -10.29 2.75 -7.43
C PHE A 30 -10.38 4.26 -7.28
N PRO A 31 -11.31 4.97 -7.94
CA PRO A 31 -11.35 6.44 -7.94
C PRO A 31 -11.33 7.06 -6.54
N MET A 32 -12.08 6.48 -5.59
CA MET A 32 -12.11 6.94 -4.19
C MET A 32 -10.78 6.85 -3.45
N ARG A 33 -9.81 6.10 -3.99
CA ARG A 33 -8.48 5.91 -3.39
C ARG A 33 -7.43 6.82 -4.01
N ALA A 34 -7.70 7.46 -5.15
CA ALA A 34 -6.68 8.17 -5.93
C ALA A 34 -5.97 9.27 -5.13
N ASP A 35 -6.69 9.97 -4.25
CA ASP A 35 -6.08 11.02 -3.41
C ASP A 35 -5.36 10.46 -2.19
N MET A 36 -6.02 9.56 -1.46
CA MET A 36 -5.46 9.01 -0.22
C MET A 36 -4.29 8.06 -0.46
N LEU A 37 -4.14 7.51 -1.67
CA LEU A 37 -3.03 6.61 -2.00
C LEU A 37 -1.67 7.31 -1.90
N VAL A 38 -1.57 8.58 -2.29
CA VAL A 38 -0.31 9.34 -2.19
C VAL A 38 0.10 9.47 -0.72
N VAL A 39 -0.82 9.92 0.14
CA VAL A 39 -0.57 10.07 1.59
C VAL A 39 -0.21 8.72 2.23
N ALA A 40 -0.95 7.66 1.91
CA ALA A 40 -0.66 6.32 2.42
C ALA A 40 0.74 5.85 2.00
N SER A 41 1.14 6.10 0.75
CA SER A 41 2.46 5.72 0.25
C SER A 41 3.60 6.50 0.92
N VAL A 42 3.38 7.76 1.29
CA VAL A 42 4.34 8.54 2.10
C VAL A 42 4.53 7.92 3.48
N ILE A 43 3.45 7.48 4.13
CA ILE A 43 3.53 6.81 5.43
C ILE A 43 4.30 5.49 5.32
N VAL A 44 4.04 4.70 4.27
CA VAL A 44 4.81 3.47 4.02
C VAL A 44 6.29 3.78 3.82
N LYS A 45 6.64 4.77 2.99
CA LYS A 45 8.03 5.18 2.77
C LYS A 45 8.71 5.64 4.06
N TYR A 46 7.98 6.38 4.90
CA TYR A 46 8.46 6.82 6.22
C TYR A 46 8.79 5.63 7.12
N VAL A 47 7.89 4.65 7.24
CA VAL A 47 8.12 3.45 8.06
C VAL A 47 9.29 2.63 7.52
N LEU A 48 9.35 2.41 6.21
CA LEU A 48 10.45 1.67 5.59
C LEU A 48 11.82 2.30 5.88
N THR A 49 11.90 3.63 5.79
CA THR A 49 13.14 4.37 5.99
C THR A 49 13.51 4.47 7.47
N THR A 50 12.53 4.72 8.34
CA THR A 50 12.75 4.91 9.80
C THR A 50 13.27 3.65 10.47
N TYR A 51 12.81 2.48 10.02
CA TYR A 51 13.16 1.20 10.61
C TYR A 51 14.07 0.34 9.72
N GLU A 52 14.66 0.93 8.67
CA GLU A 52 15.58 0.28 7.74
C GLU A 52 15.04 -1.06 7.18
N LEU A 53 13.74 -1.10 6.89
CA LEU A 53 13.07 -2.31 6.40
C LEU A 53 13.42 -2.54 4.93
N THR A 54 13.94 -3.73 4.63
CA THR A 54 14.42 -4.09 3.28
C THR A 54 13.46 -4.98 2.50
N GLN A 55 12.36 -5.43 3.12
CA GLN A 55 11.39 -6.33 2.52
C GLN A 55 9.97 -5.94 2.91
N ILE A 56 9.05 -6.04 1.95
CA ILE A 56 7.61 -5.90 2.19
C ILE A 56 6.95 -7.25 1.91
N THR A 57 6.02 -7.66 2.78
CA THR A 57 5.14 -8.80 2.54
C THR A 57 3.70 -8.33 2.62
N THR A 58 2.94 -8.48 1.55
CA THR A 58 1.51 -8.18 1.53
C THR A 58 0.71 -9.37 2.04
N SER A 59 -0.20 -9.11 2.97
CA SER A 59 -1.17 -10.10 3.44
C SER A 59 -2.48 -9.94 2.68
N ALA A 60 -3.11 -11.05 2.30
CA ALA A 60 -4.49 -11.04 1.80
C ALA A 60 -5.52 -10.92 2.94
N PHE A 61 -5.09 -11.10 4.19
CA PHE A 61 -5.90 -11.07 5.40
C PHE A 61 -5.66 -9.78 6.18
N ALA A 62 -6.73 -9.18 6.70
CA ALA A 62 -6.68 -7.97 7.51
C ALA A 62 -7.68 -8.07 8.68
N LEU A 63 -8.39 -6.98 8.98
CA LEU A 63 -9.24 -6.86 10.16
C LEU A 63 -10.39 -7.88 10.19
N LYS A 64 -11.08 -8.09 9.06
CA LYS A 64 -12.26 -8.96 9.00
C LYS A 64 -11.90 -10.42 9.24
N GLU A 65 -10.80 -10.85 8.64
CA GLU A 65 -10.34 -12.22 8.77
C GLU A 65 -9.68 -12.48 10.12
N GLY A 66 -9.04 -11.45 10.72
CA GLY A 66 -8.60 -11.50 12.11
C GLY A 66 -9.76 -11.72 13.08
N LEU A 67 -10.85 -10.96 12.93
CA LEU A 67 -12.07 -11.14 13.72
C LEU A 67 -12.69 -12.53 13.52
N LEU A 68 -12.76 -13.00 12.27
CA LEU A 68 -13.26 -14.34 11.98
C LEU A 68 -12.43 -15.43 12.66
N ALA A 69 -11.10 -15.31 12.63
CA ALA A 69 -10.21 -16.25 13.29
C ALA A 69 -10.43 -16.28 14.82
N GLU A 70 -10.69 -15.11 15.43
CA GLU A 70 -11.02 -15.01 16.85
C GLU A 70 -12.35 -15.71 17.19
N LEU A 71 -13.39 -15.49 16.38
CA LEU A 71 -14.71 -16.12 16.57
C LEU A 71 -14.69 -17.64 16.38
N LEU A 72 -13.84 -18.16 15.49
CA LEU A 72 -13.70 -19.61 15.24
C LEU A 72 -12.80 -20.32 16.26
N ALA A 73 -11.99 -19.58 17.01
CA ALA A 73 -11.11 -20.12 18.05
C ALA A 73 -11.82 -20.25 19.42
N GLN A 74 -13.08 -19.81 19.52
CA GLN A 74 -13.97 -20.02 20.67
C GLN A 74 -14.73 -21.33 20.54
#